data_AF-A0A7C7JHL9-F1
#
_entry.id   AF-A0A7C7JHL9-F1
#
_cell.length_a   1.000
_cell.length_b   1.000
_cell.length_c   1.000
_cell.angle_alpha   90.00
_cell.angle_beta   90.00
_cell.angle_gamma   90.00
#
_symmetry.space_group_name_H-M   'P 1'
#
loop_
_entity.id
_entity.type
_entity.pdbx_description
1 polymer ?
#
loop_
_entity_poly.entity_id
_entity_poly.type
_entity_poly.pdbx_seq_one_letter_code
_entity_poly.pdbx_strand_id
1 'polypeptide(L)'
;MQRLPMYRNTESSDFDANNNKTVFTLRYDPNADPLDPTDADSDSTMASPKPIAIHAYDFTVAVNCLAEIWQWYGMTENQAKLEEFDLSDQTFLQGFKNSTLAAGTVLLRSGDTNSSQWNVRTLRFRSKRYWSKKHKEYRWVIPPIILSPNKKTMMGFSLKNVGDQDNRSYYTHLKIARWHQAT
;
A
#
# COMPACT_ATOMS: atom_id res chain seq x y z
N MET A 1 -13.29 -2.79 -18.98
CA MET A 1 -11.96 -2.99 -19.59
C MET A 1 -10.94 -3.11 -18.47
N GLN A 2 -10.20 -4.23 -18.39
CA GLN A 2 -9.14 -4.41 -17.40
C GLN A 2 -7.91 -3.65 -17.89
N ARG A 3 -7.41 -2.69 -17.11
CA ARG A 3 -6.19 -1.93 -17.47
C ARG A 3 -4.95 -2.79 -17.21
N LEU A 4 -3.85 -2.46 -17.90
CA LEU A 4 -2.56 -3.12 -17.67
C LEU A 4 -2.14 -3.01 -16.20
N PRO A 5 -1.45 -4.01 -15.62
CA PRO A 5 -0.96 -3.92 -14.26
C PRO A 5 -0.06 -2.68 -14.06
N MET A 6 -0.16 -2.05 -12.90
CA MET A 6 0.83 -1.04 -12.48
C MET A 6 1.99 -1.74 -11.78
N TYR A 7 3.20 -1.27 -12.07
CA TYR A 7 4.43 -1.71 -11.42
C TYR A 7 5.14 -0.53 -10.80
N ARG A 8 5.80 -0.79 -9.67
CA ARG A 8 6.71 0.15 -9.02
C ARG A 8 7.83 -0.61 -8.34
N ASN A 9 9.06 -0.25 -8.67
CA ASN A 9 10.27 -0.68 -7.98
C ASN A 9 10.89 0.50 -7.24
N THR A 10 11.33 0.29 -6.01
CA THR A 10 12.13 1.26 -5.28
C THR A 10 13.26 0.55 -4.56
N GLU A 11 14.49 0.99 -4.81
CA GLU A 11 15.69 0.58 -4.09
C GLU A 11 16.24 1.79 -3.33
N SER A 12 16.69 1.57 -2.09
CA SER A 12 17.32 2.61 -1.29
C SER A 12 18.38 2.00 -0.36
N SER A 13 19.48 2.72 -0.19
CA SER A 13 20.57 2.41 0.75
C SER A 13 20.54 3.28 2.02
N ASP A 14 19.56 4.19 2.14
CA ASP A 14 19.55 5.26 3.13
C ASP A 14 18.31 5.11 4.03
N PHE A 15 18.19 3.95 4.66
CA PHE A 15 17.07 3.61 5.53
C PHE A 15 17.47 3.67 7.00
N ASP A 16 17.48 4.89 7.53
CA ASP A 16 17.93 5.16 8.91
C ASP A 16 16.97 4.63 9.97
N ALA A 17 17.47 4.43 11.19
CA ALA A 17 16.69 3.97 12.33
C ALA A 17 15.53 4.93 12.62
N ASN A 18 14.36 4.36 12.93
CA ASN A 18 13.10 5.08 13.15
C ASN A 18 12.60 5.92 11.97
N ASN A 19 13.22 5.84 10.80
CA ASN A 19 12.79 6.58 9.63
C ASN A 19 11.61 5.89 8.94
N ASN A 20 10.59 6.66 8.58
CA ASN A 20 9.48 6.21 7.76
C ASN A 20 9.78 6.51 6.29
N LYS A 21 9.51 5.57 5.39
CA LYS A 21 9.63 5.74 3.95
C LYS A 21 8.33 5.34 3.27
N THR A 22 7.75 6.26 2.51
CA THR A 22 6.61 5.98 1.63
C THR A 22 7.13 5.61 0.25
N VAL A 23 6.74 4.44 -0.22
CA VAL A 23 7.26 3.85 -1.47
C VAL A 23 6.39 4.22 -2.66
N PHE A 24 5.08 4.21 -2.45
CA PHE A 24 4.10 4.41 -3.51
C PHE A 24 2.80 4.93 -2.91
N THR A 25 2.23 5.93 -3.57
CA THR A 25 0.91 6.48 -3.29
C THR A 25 0.09 6.51 -4.57
N LEU A 26 -1.17 6.11 -4.46
CA LEU A 26 -2.18 6.29 -5.50
C LEU A 26 -3.34 7.10 -4.94
N ARG A 27 -3.72 8.16 -5.65
CA ARG A 27 -4.81 9.05 -5.23
C ARG A 27 -5.84 9.34 -6.31
N TYR A 28 -7.06 9.57 -5.87
CA TYR A 28 -8.08 10.28 -6.62
C TYR A 28 -7.84 11.78 -6.44
N ASP A 29 -7.70 12.50 -7.55
CA ASP A 29 -7.48 13.93 -7.62
C ASP A 29 -8.20 14.47 -8.87
N PRO A 30 -9.32 15.19 -8.75
CA PRO A 30 -10.14 15.63 -9.89
C PRO A 30 -9.39 16.53 -10.87
N ASN A 31 -8.26 17.12 -10.46
CA ASN A 31 -7.47 18.03 -11.27
C ASN A 31 -6.23 17.36 -11.90
N ALA A 32 -6.00 16.07 -11.63
CA ALA A 32 -4.87 15.34 -12.21
C ALA A 32 -5.14 14.89 -13.64
N ASP A 33 -4.07 14.55 -14.36
CA ASP A 33 -4.18 13.90 -15.65
C ASP A 33 -4.72 12.47 -15.50
N PRO A 34 -5.47 11.95 -16.50
CA PRO A 34 -5.88 10.55 -16.51
C PRO A 34 -4.70 9.61 -16.34
N LEU A 35 -4.82 8.66 -15.42
CA LEU A 35 -3.82 7.60 -15.30
C LEU A 35 -3.65 6.87 -16.63
N ASP A 36 -2.44 6.89 -17.15
CA ASP A 36 -2.06 6.09 -18.30
C ASP A 36 -1.55 4.71 -17.88
N PRO A 37 -1.79 3.68 -18.71
CA PRO A 37 -1.34 2.34 -18.42
C PRO A 37 0.13 2.18 -18.83
N THR A 38 1.09 2.49 -17.94
CA THR A 38 2.32 1.71 -17.66
C THR A 38 3.36 2.48 -16.84
N ASP A 39 4.15 1.70 -16.10
CA ASP A 39 5.29 1.99 -15.22
C ASP A 39 5.24 3.25 -14.36
N ALA A 40 4.98 3.06 -13.07
CA ALA A 40 5.16 4.08 -12.04
C ALA A 40 6.62 4.18 -11.58
N ASP A 41 7.58 3.60 -12.31
CA ASP A 41 8.99 3.49 -11.90
C ASP A 41 9.69 4.85 -11.76
N SER A 42 9.11 5.96 -12.26
CA SER A 42 9.57 7.33 -11.99
C SER A 42 8.66 8.17 -11.09
N ASP A 43 7.43 7.74 -10.80
CA ASP A 43 6.45 8.53 -10.03
C ASP A 43 6.02 7.80 -8.74
N SER A 44 6.43 8.35 -7.60
CA SER A 44 6.03 7.82 -6.29
C SER A 44 4.58 8.13 -5.94
N THR A 45 3.94 9.09 -6.63
CA THR A 45 2.58 9.56 -6.35
C THR A 45 1.75 9.64 -7.62
N MET A 46 1.08 8.55 -7.94
CA MET A 46 0.14 8.52 -9.05
C MET A 46 -1.21 9.14 -8.66
N ALA A 47 -1.81 9.90 -9.57
CA ALA A 47 -3.10 10.55 -9.35
C ALA A 47 -4.07 10.33 -10.53
N SER A 48 -5.38 10.34 -10.24
CA SER A 48 -6.42 10.15 -11.24
C SER A 48 -7.59 11.10 -11.04
N PRO A 49 -8.09 11.76 -12.11
CA PRO A 49 -9.31 12.57 -12.06
C PRO A 49 -10.58 11.73 -11.94
N LYS A 50 -10.47 10.42 -12.14
CA LYS A 50 -11.61 9.50 -12.12
C LYS A 50 -11.48 8.50 -10.96
N PRO A 51 -12.59 8.05 -10.36
CA PRO A 51 -12.55 7.04 -9.31
C PRO A 51 -11.78 5.78 -9.70
N ILE A 52 -11.03 5.21 -8.76
CA ILE A 52 -10.21 4.01 -8.97
C ILE A 52 -10.70 2.89 -8.05
N ALA A 53 -10.83 1.69 -8.59
CA ALA A 53 -11.10 0.45 -7.86
C ALA A 53 -9.91 -0.50 -7.99
N ILE A 54 -9.31 -0.89 -6.86
CA ILE A 54 -8.23 -1.89 -6.81
C ILE A 54 -8.78 -3.21 -6.28
N HIS A 55 -8.55 -4.27 -7.05
CA HIS A 55 -9.02 -5.61 -6.78
C HIS A 55 -7.91 -6.55 -6.34
N ALA A 56 -6.67 -6.29 -6.75
CA ALA A 56 -5.54 -7.14 -6.39
C ALA A 56 -4.22 -6.37 -6.44
N TYR A 57 -3.39 -6.56 -5.41
CA TYR A 57 -1.99 -6.16 -5.43
C TYR A 57 -1.11 -7.19 -4.74
N ASP A 58 0.16 -7.25 -5.15
CA ASP A 58 1.26 -7.89 -4.44
C ASP A 58 2.34 -6.83 -4.18
N PHE A 59 2.67 -6.61 -2.91
CA PHE A 59 3.72 -5.69 -2.50
C PHE A 59 4.81 -6.46 -1.78
N THR A 60 5.97 -6.62 -2.42
CA THR A 60 7.12 -7.35 -1.89
C THR A 60 8.15 -6.38 -1.39
N VAL A 61 8.71 -6.66 -0.22
CA VAL A 61 9.79 -5.89 0.40
C VAL A 61 10.90 -6.85 0.76
N ALA A 62 12.12 -6.51 0.35
CA ALA A 62 13.37 -7.11 0.77
C ALA A 62 14.12 -6.08 1.61
N VAL A 63 14.50 -6.40 2.84
CA VAL A 63 15.21 -5.50 3.77
C VAL A 63 16.37 -6.23 4.43
N ASN A 64 17.46 -5.52 4.73
CA ASN A 64 18.56 -6.05 5.53
C ASN A 64 18.51 -5.61 7.01
N CYS A 65 17.34 -5.14 7.46
CA CYS A 65 17.10 -4.67 8.83
C CYS A 65 15.72 -5.09 9.35
N LEU A 66 15.47 -4.80 10.63
CA LEU A 66 14.17 -4.93 11.25
C LEU A 66 13.25 -3.80 10.74
N ALA A 67 12.26 -4.16 9.92
CA ALA A 67 11.33 -3.19 9.35
C ALA A 67 9.87 -3.60 9.56
N GLU A 68 9.04 -2.60 9.84
CA GLU A 68 7.59 -2.69 9.77
C GLU A 68 7.13 -2.22 8.41
N ILE A 69 6.15 -2.91 7.83
CA ILE A 69 5.64 -2.65 6.48
C ILE A 69 4.13 -2.58 6.59
N TRP A 70 3.49 -1.61 5.93
CA TRP A 70 2.04 -1.52 5.95
C TRP A 70 1.47 -0.88 4.68
N GLN A 71 0.20 -1.17 4.43
CA GLN A 71 -0.64 -0.49 3.46
C GLN A 71 -1.61 0.40 4.23
N TRP A 72 -1.75 1.65 3.79
CA TRP A 72 -2.69 2.61 4.37
C TRP A 72 -3.68 3.11 3.33
N TYR A 73 -4.88 3.50 3.77
CA TYR A 73 -6.00 3.91 2.92
C TYR A 73 -6.84 4.97 3.64
N GLY A 74 -6.93 6.17 3.06
CA GLY A 74 -7.44 7.33 3.78
C GLY A 74 -7.72 8.56 2.93
N MET A 75 -7.97 9.68 3.62
CA MET A 75 -8.17 10.99 2.99
C MET A 75 -6.83 11.72 2.87
N THR A 76 -6.69 12.58 1.86
CA THR A 76 -5.47 13.35 1.61
C THR A 76 -5.02 14.21 2.79
N GLU A 77 -5.96 14.79 3.52
CA GLU A 77 -5.71 15.57 4.74
C GLU A 77 -5.05 14.76 5.87
N ASN A 78 -5.14 13.43 5.85
CA ASN A 78 -4.57 12.55 6.86
C ASN A 78 -3.27 11.88 6.40
N GLN A 79 -2.73 12.24 5.23
CA GLN A 79 -1.58 11.56 4.64
C GLN A 79 -0.39 11.45 5.61
N ALA A 80 0.02 12.56 6.24
CA ALA A 80 1.16 12.56 7.17
C ALA A 80 1.00 11.55 8.33
N LYS A 81 -0.23 11.38 8.84
CA LYS A 81 -0.53 10.41 9.92
C LYS A 81 -0.58 8.96 9.43
N LEU A 82 -0.94 8.75 8.17
CA LEU A 82 -1.05 7.42 7.57
C LEU A 82 0.32 6.86 7.15
N GLU A 83 1.24 7.75 6.82
CA GLU A 83 2.63 7.46 6.48
C GLU A 83 3.54 7.23 7.70
N GLU A 84 3.03 7.50 8.90
CA GLU A 84 3.73 7.23 10.16
C GLU A 84 3.20 5.92 10.77
N PHE A 85 4.10 4.99 11.10
CA PHE A 85 3.71 3.81 11.87
C PHE A 85 3.62 4.17 13.36
N ASP A 86 2.41 4.47 13.80
CA ASP A 86 2.08 4.72 15.21
C ASP A 86 0.81 3.95 15.62
N LEU A 87 1.01 2.88 16.40
CA LEU A 87 -0.09 2.06 16.95
C LEU A 87 -0.85 2.77 18.08
N SER A 88 -0.37 3.91 18.59
CA SER A 88 -1.07 4.71 19.59
C SER A 88 -2.06 5.71 18.97
N ASP A 89 -1.90 6.05 17.69
CA ASP A 89 -2.85 6.92 16.97
C ASP A 89 -4.14 6.16 16.65
N GLN A 90 -5.25 6.58 17.27
CA GLN A 90 -6.56 6.02 17.00
C GLN A 90 -7.02 6.23 15.56
N THR A 91 -6.56 7.28 14.89
CA THR A 91 -6.84 7.56 13.47
C THR A 91 -6.18 6.52 12.58
N PHE A 92 -4.90 6.19 12.87
CA PHE A 92 -4.15 5.13 12.22
C PHE A 92 -4.82 3.77 12.43
N LEU A 93 -5.13 3.41 13.68
CA LEU A 93 -5.82 2.16 14.02
C LEU A 93 -7.23 2.05 13.41
N GLN A 94 -7.96 3.15 13.34
CA GLN A 94 -9.31 3.16 12.76
C GLN A 94 -9.27 3.10 11.23
N GLY A 95 -8.26 3.68 10.60
CA GLY A 95 -7.91 3.43 9.20
C GLY A 95 -7.71 1.93 8.95
N PHE A 96 -6.90 1.30 9.80
CA PHE A 96 -6.59 -0.13 9.77
C PHE A 96 -7.79 -1.07 10.01
N LYS A 97 -8.72 -0.68 10.91
CA LYS A 97 -9.92 -1.48 11.25
C LYS A 97 -11.07 -1.31 10.26
N ASN A 98 -11.29 -0.10 9.74
CA ASN A 98 -12.40 0.19 8.83
C ASN A 98 -12.10 -0.23 7.40
N SER A 99 -10.82 -0.25 7.01
CA SER A 99 -10.38 -0.98 5.84
C SER A 99 -10.15 -2.42 6.26
N THR A 100 -10.99 -3.36 5.85
CA THR A 100 -10.75 -4.81 5.97
C THR A 100 -9.58 -5.28 5.07
N LEU A 101 -8.55 -4.45 4.96
CA LEU A 101 -7.35 -4.59 4.17
C LEU A 101 -6.22 -4.85 5.14
N ALA A 102 -5.64 -6.03 5.03
CA ALA A 102 -4.58 -6.52 5.89
C ALA A 102 -3.42 -5.50 5.92
N ALA A 103 -3.33 -4.72 7.00
CA ALA A 103 -2.56 -5.10 8.16
C ALA A 103 -1.60 -6.29 8.01
N GLY A 104 -0.77 -6.28 6.98
CA GLY A 104 0.44 -7.06 7.02
C GLY A 104 1.41 -6.42 7.97
N THR A 105 1.10 -6.35 9.28
CA THR A 105 2.13 -6.17 10.29
C THR A 105 3.01 -7.40 10.18
N VAL A 106 4.01 -7.36 9.31
CA VAL A 106 5.09 -8.32 9.41
C VAL A 106 6.03 -7.74 10.44
N LEU A 107 5.79 -8.10 11.71
CA LEU A 107 6.82 -8.07 12.73
C LEU A 107 7.90 -9.05 12.29
N LEU A 108 8.82 -8.57 11.45
CA LEU A 108 10.02 -9.31 11.10
C LEU A 108 11.01 -9.19 12.26
N ARG A 109 10.75 -9.84 13.40
CA ARG A 109 11.87 -10.19 14.29
C ARG A 109 12.72 -11.23 13.56
N SER A 110 13.59 -10.78 12.67
CA SER A 110 14.47 -11.63 11.87
C SER A 110 15.80 -10.92 11.69
N GLY A 111 16.81 -11.42 12.40
CA GLY A 111 18.20 -11.00 12.29
C GLY A 111 18.75 -10.40 13.57
N ASP A 112 19.93 -10.89 13.99
CA ASP A 112 20.82 -10.18 14.91
C ASP A 112 21.03 -8.75 14.41
N THR A 113 21.19 -7.81 15.34
CA THR A 113 21.53 -6.41 15.07
C THR A 113 22.71 -6.24 14.10
N ASN A 114 23.55 -7.27 13.90
CA ASN A 114 24.71 -7.28 13.00
C ASN A 114 24.59 -8.14 11.72
N SER A 115 23.43 -8.71 11.40
CA SER A 115 23.33 -9.59 10.22
C SER A 115 23.10 -8.79 8.92
N SER A 116 23.88 -9.11 7.89
CA SER A 116 23.75 -8.64 6.50
C SER A 116 22.79 -9.50 5.66
N GLN A 117 21.91 -10.26 6.33
CA GLN A 117 20.97 -11.17 5.67
C GLN A 117 19.73 -10.41 5.20
N TRP A 118 19.42 -10.55 3.90
CA TRP A 118 18.21 -9.98 3.31
C TRP A 118 16.99 -10.82 3.66
N ASN A 119 15.98 -10.18 4.25
CA ASN A 119 14.69 -10.78 4.55
C ASN A 119 13.65 -10.32 3.53
N VAL A 120 12.87 -11.25 2.98
CA VAL A 120 11.86 -10.96 1.95
C VAL A 120 10.45 -11.31 2.44
N ARG A 121 9.51 -10.39 2.24
CA ARG A 121 8.09 -10.55 2.60
C ARG A 121 7.19 -9.93 1.55
N THR A 122 5.97 -10.46 1.41
CA THR A 122 4.98 -9.96 0.46
C THR A 122 3.63 -9.72 1.14
N LEU A 123 3.12 -8.50 1.04
CA LEU A 123 1.74 -8.14 1.36
C LEU A 123 0.85 -8.39 0.15
N ARG A 124 -0.23 -9.16 0.34
CA ARG A 124 -1.14 -9.52 -0.75
C ARG A 124 -2.55 -9.13 -0.40
N PHE A 125 -3.23 -8.51 -1.35
CA PHE A 125 -4.65 -8.22 -1.27
C PHE A 125 -5.38 -8.79 -2.48
N ARG A 126 -6.57 -9.36 -2.24
CA ARG A 126 -7.48 -9.85 -3.28
C ARG A 126 -8.92 -9.58 -2.87
N SER A 127 -9.64 -8.78 -3.64
CA SER A 127 -11.09 -8.62 -3.51
C SER A 127 -11.79 -9.93 -3.87
N LYS A 128 -12.88 -10.27 -3.16
CA LYS A 128 -13.61 -11.54 -3.32
C LYS A 128 -15.11 -11.28 -3.32
N ARG A 129 -15.80 -11.76 -4.36
CA ARG A 129 -17.27 -11.79 -4.45
C ARG A 129 -17.80 -13.19 -4.20
N TYR A 130 -19.06 -13.28 -3.79
CA TYR A 130 -19.82 -14.52 -3.75
C TYR A 130 -21.22 -14.28 -4.34
N TRP A 131 -21.81 -15.33 -4.92
CA TRP A 131 -23.20 -15.28 -5.34
C TRP A 131 -24.11 -15.52 -4.13
N SER A 132 -24.93 -14.54 -3.76
CA SER A 132 -25.89 -14.69 -2.69
C SER A 132 -27.18 -15.29 -3.22
N LYS A 133 -27.43 -16.57 -2.92
CA LYS A 133 -28.69 -17.24 -3.32
C LYS A 133 -29.94 -16.54 -2.78
N LYS A 134 -29.86 -15.94 -1.58
CA LYS A 134 -30.97 -15.21 -0.93
C LYS A 134 -31.36 -13.95 -1.70
N HIS A 135 -30.37 -13.17 -2.13
CA HIS A 135 -30.58 -11.87 -2.77
C HIS A 135 -30.53 -11.95 -4.31
N LYS A 136 -30.19 -13.11 -4.87
CA LYS A 136 -30.01 -13.34 -6.31
C LYS A 136 -29.06 -12.32 -6.96
N GLU A 137 -28.00 -11.96 -6.23
CA GLU A 137 -27.00 -11.00 -6.67
C GLU A 137 -25.60 -11.39 -6.18
N TYR A 138 -24.57 -10.86 -6.84
CA TYR A 138 -23.20 -10.94 -6.36
C TYR A 138 -22.97 -9.94 -5.22
N ARG A 139 -22.49 -10.42 -4.08
CA ARG A 139 -22.11 -9.60 -2.93
C ARG A 139 -20.63 -9.75 -2.63
N TRP A 140 -20.06 -8.76 -1.95
CA TRP A 140 -18.64 -8.76 -1.58
C TRP A 140 -18.43 -9.53 -0.28
N VAL A 141 -17.45 -10.43 -0.27
CA VAL A 141 -16.81 -10.93 0.97
C VAL A 141 -15.73 -9.95 1.40
N ILE A 142 -14.87 -9.58 0.44
CA ILE A 142 -13.82 -8.58 0.60
C ILE A 142 -14.01 -7.57 -0.53
N PRO A 143 -14.48 -6.34 -0.23
CA PRO A 143 -14.69 -5.32 -1.26
C PRO A 143 -13.35 -4.83 -1.83
N PRO A 144 -13.33 -4.27 -3.05
CA PRO A 144 -12.16 -3.62 -3.59
C PRO A 144 -11.83 -2.35 -2.79
N ILE A 145 -10.59 -1.89 -2.89
CA ILE A 145 -10.18 -0.57 -2.42
C ILE A 145 -10.74 0.46 -3.41
N ILE A 146 -11.47 1.47 -2.94
CA ILE A 146 -12.16 2.44 -3.80
C ILE A 146 -11.64 3.84 -3.51
N LEU A 147 -10.84 4.39 -4.42
CA LEU A 147 -10.41 5.79 -4.37
C LEU A 147 -11.47 6.65 -5.09
N SER A 148 -12.18 7.50 -4.37
CA SER A 148 -13.26 8.31 -4.95
C SER A 148 -13.61 9.50 -4.04
N PRO A 149 -14.30 10.54 -4.53
CA PRO A 149 -14.65 11.70 -3.72
C PRO A 149 -15.62 11.37 -2.57
N ASN A 150 -16.43 10.30 -2.72
CA ASN A 150 -17.41 9.89 -1.70
C ASN A 150 -16.90 8.78 -0.77
N LYS A 151 -15.62 8.41 -0.88
CA LYS A 151 -14.97 7.38 -0.05
C LYS A 151 -13.67 7.96 0.49
N LYS A 152 -12.61 7.15 0.54
CA LYS A 152 -11.25 7.63 0.79
C LYS A 152 -10.64 8.03 -0.54
N THR A 153 -9.75 9.00 -0.53
CA THR A 153 -9.17 9.56 -1.75
C THR A 153 -7.81 8.99 -2.07
N MET A 154 -7.16 8.29 -1.14
CA MET A 154 -5.80 7.79 -1.36
C MET A 154 -5.52 6.46 -0.70
N MET A 155 -4.54 5.76 -1.24
CA MET A 155 -3.85 4.66 -0.59
C MET A 155 -2.36 4.73 -0.84
N GLY A 156 -1.58 4.07 0.00
CA GLY A 156 -0.15 3.93 -0.24
C GLY A 156 0.46 2.81 0.57
N PHE A 157 1.76 2.65 0.36
CA PHE A 157 2.59 1.64 0.99
C PHE A 157 3.79 2.32 1.63
N SER A 158 4.00 2.03 2.90
CA SER A 158 5.09 2.60 3.68
C SER A 158 5.81 1.51 4.45
N LEU A 159 7.04 1.80 4.81
CA LEU A 159 7.88 0.98 5.68
C LEU A 159 8.61 1.86 6.69
N LYS A 160 8.91 1.30 7.85
CA LYS A 160 9.62 1.95 8.94
C LYS A 160 10.75 1.06 9.42
N ASN A 161 11.95 1.60 9.53
CA ASN A 161 13.05 0.90 10.16
C ASN A 161 12.82 0.99 11.67
N VAL A 162 12.49 -0.12 12.32
CA VAL A 162 12.34 -0.18 13.78
C VAL A 162 13.52 -0.90 14.45
N GLY A 163 14.59 -1.11 13.69
CA GLY A 163 15.90 -1.41 14.21
C GLY A 163 16.59 -0.18 14.79
N ASP A 164 17.80 -0.42 15.28
CA ASP A 164 18.67 0.53 15.98
C ASP A 164 19.84 1.03 15.12
N GLN A 165 19.84 0.72 13.83
CA GLN A 165 20.95 1.01 12.92
C GLN A 165 20.53 1.84 11.70
N ASP A 166 21.44 2.73 11.32
CA ASP A 166 21.31 3.63 10.18
C ASP A 166 21.91 3.05 8.88
N ASN A 167 21.69 3.73 7.75
CA ASN A 167 22.22 3.34 6.43
C ASN A 167 21.89 1.89 6.05
N ARG A 168 20.69 1.44 6.40
CA ARG A 168 20.17 0.13 6.01
C ARG A 168 19.58 0.21 4.60
N SER A 169 19.41 -0.96 3.99
CA SER A 169 18.97 -1.06 2.60
C SER A 169 17.64 -1.77 2.50
N TYR A 170 16.82 -1.30 1.58
CA TYR A 170 15.60 -1.98 1.18
C TYR A 170 15.43 -1.97 -0.32
N TYR A 171 14.77 -3.01 -0.81
CA TYR A 171 14.23 -3.11 -2.15
C TYR A 171 12.74 -3.41 -2.04
N THR A 172 11.92 -2.72 -2.81
CA THR A 172 10.48 -2.95 -2.88
C THR A 172 10.03 -3.16 -4.31
N HIS A 173 9.06 -4.06 -4.47
CA HIS A 173 8.39 -4.35 -5.73
C HIS A 173 6.88 -4.38 -5.49
N LEU A 174 6.16 -3.42 -6.06
CA LEU A 174 4.71 -3.36 -6.07
C LEU A 174 4.16 -3.76 -7.44
N LYS A 175 3.15 -4.64 -7.43
CA LYS A 175 2.34 -4.98 -8.59
C LYS A 175 0.87 -4.80 -8.25
N ILE A 176 0.20 -3.83 -8.87
CA ILE A 176 -1.27 -3.73 -8.83
C ILE A 176 -1.84 -4.51 -10.01
N ALA A 177 -2.01 -5.82 -9.81
CA ALA A 177 -2.34 -6.77 -10.87
C ALA A 177 -3.74 -6.61 -11.47
N ARG A 178 -4.70 -6.11 -10.67
CA ARG A 178 -6.07 -5.91 -11.13
C ARG A 178 -6.65 -4.65 -10.53
N TRP A 179 -6.92 -3.68 -11.40
CA TRP A 179 -7.52 -2.41 -11.05
C TRP A 179 -8.38 -1.88 -12.21
N HIS A 180 -9.20 -0.89 -11.91
CA HIS A 180 -10.06 -0.21 -12.85
C HIS A 180 -10.19 1.26 -12.48
N GLN A 181 -10.16 2.14 -13.47
CA GLN A 181 -10.51 3.54 -13.33
C GLN A 181 -11.86 3.74 -14.02
N ALA A 182 -12.80 4.43 -13.36
CA ALA A 182 -14.09 4.75 -13.96
C ALA A 182 -13.90 5.51 -15.29
N THR A 183 -14.84 5.36 -16.21
CA THR A 183 -14.86 6.07 -17.50
C THR A 183 -15.53 7.41 -17.39
#